data_AF-A0A2N2KGE1-F1
#
_entry.id   AF-A0A2N2KGE1-F1
#
_cell.length_a   1.000
_cell.length_b   1.000
_cell.length_c   1.000
_cell.angle_alpha   90.00
_cell.angle_beta   90.00
_cell.angle_gamma   90.00
#
_symmetry.space_group_name_H-M   'P 1'
#
loop_
_entity.id
_entity.type
_entity.pdbx_description
1 polymer ?
#
loop_
_entity_poly.entity_id
_entity_poly.type
_entity_poly.pdbx_seq_one_letter_code
_entity_poly.pdbx_strand_id
1 'polypeptide(L)' 'MKKICSKCFREFTEDDQSPGPAEVLGQLYLDMLENQDARGICPECREEHGILNLLGFDQ' A
#
# COMPACT_ATOMS: atom_id res chain seq x y z
N MET A 1 6.59 -12.17 2.68
CA MET A 1 5.71 -13.38 2.56
C MET A 1 4.84 -13.27 1.31
N LYS A 2 4.45 -14.38 0.66
CA LYS A 2 3.51 -14.33 -0.48
C LYS A 2 2.09 -14.05 0.01
N LYS A 3 1.42 -13.07 -0.60
CA LYS A 3 0.04 -12.65 -0.30
C LYS A 3 -0.76 -12.52 -1.60
N ILE A 4 -2.08 -12.56 -1.50
CA ILE A 4 -2.99 -12.28 -2.62
C ILE A 4 -3.52 -10.86 -2.45
N CYS A 5 -3.34 -10.02 -3.48
CA CYS A 5 -3.83 -8.65 -3.46
C CYS A 5 -5.37 -8.63 -3.44
N SER A 6 -5.97 -7.91 -2.49
CA SER A 6 -7.43 -7.81 -2.39
C SER A 6 -8.10 -6.96 -3.49
N LYS A 7 -7.32 -6.26 -4.33
CA LYS A 7 -7.83 -5.43 -5.44
C LYS A 7 -7.72 -6.14 -6.79
N CYS A 8 -6.52 -6.61 -7.15
CA CYS A 8 -6.27 -7.24 -8.45
C CYS A 8 -6.23 -8.78 -8.42
N PHE A 9 -6.36 -9.38 -7.23
CA PHE A 9 -6.34 -10.84 -7.01
C PHE A 9 -5.08 -11.55 -7.52
N ARG A 10 -3.98 -10.81 -7.72
CA ARG A 10 -2.67 -11.35 -8.09
C ARG A 10 -1.86 -11.72 -6.85
N GLU A 11 -1.04 -12.76 -6.98
CA GLU A 11 -0.01 -13.07 -5.99
C GLU A 11 1.07 -11.99 -6.04
N PHE A 12 1.43 -11.46 -4.88
CA PHE A 12 2.54 -10.53 -4.70
C PHE A 12 3.38 -10.93 -3.50
N THR A 13 4.65 -10.58 -3.55
CA THR A 13 5.55 -10.73 -2.41
C THR A 13 5.50 -9.43 -1.63
N GLU A 14 5.13 -9.50 -0.36
CA GLU A 14 5.42 -8.40 0.56
C GLU A 14 6.94 -8.38 0.74
N ASP A 15 7.56 -7.34 0.19
CA ASP A 15 9.00 -7.10 0.29
C ASP A 15 9.29 -6.78 1.77
N ASP A 16 10.22 -7.52 2.39
CA ASP A 16 10.59 -7.38 3.81
C ASP A 16 11.47 -6.13 4.04
N GLN A 17 11.56 -5.25 3.04
CA GLN A 17 12.22 -3.97 3.20
C GLN A 17 11.40 -3.11 4.15
N SER A 18 12.04 -2.62 5.20
CA SER A 18 11.43 -1.69 6.15
C SER A 18 10.72 -0.57 5.39
N PRO A 19 9.43 -0.34 5.64
CA PRO A 19 8.66 0.63 4.88
C PRO A 19 9.31 2.01 5.01
N GLY A 20 9.53 2.66 3.87
CA GLY A 20 10.05 4.02 3.85
C GLY A 20 9.06 5.00 4.50
N PRO A 21 9.50 6.21 4.87
CA PRO A 21 8.63 7.20 5.52
C PRO A 21 7.33 7.47 4.75
N ALA A 22 7.40 7.52 3.41
CA ALA A 22 6.23 7.69 2.54
C ALA A 22 5.24 6.50 2.64
N GLU A 23 5.75 5.28 2.70
CA GLU A 23 4.93 4.07 2.81
C GLU A 23 4.27 3.96 4.19
N VAL A 24 4.99 4.31 5.26
CA VAL A 24 4.42 4.39 6.62
C VAL A 24 3.29 5.42 6.68
N LEU A 25 3.49 6.59 6.07
CA LEU A 25 2.47 7.64 6.06
C LEU A 25 1.25 7.26 5.20
N GLY A 26 1.46 6.58 4.06
CA GLY A 26 0.39 6.00 3.25
C GLY A 26 -0.42 4.95 4.01
N GLN A 27 0.25 4.07 4.76
CA GLN A 27 -0.40 3.08 5.60
C GLN A 27 -1.24 3.73 6.70
N LEU A 28 -0.70 4.72 7.42
CA LEU A 28 -1.43 5.45 8.47
C LEU A 28 -2.67 6.16 7.93
N TYR A 29 -2.56 6.79 6.77
CA TYR A 29 -3.69 7.47 6.13
C TYR A 29 -4.84 6.51 5.82
N LEU A 30 -4.52 5.30 5.31
CA LEU A 30 -5.52 4.28 5.03
C LEU A 30 -6.15 3.67 6.27
N ASP A 31 -5.34 3.41 7.31
CA ASP A 31 -5.85 2.93 8.60
C ASP A 31 -6.82 3.96 9.22
N MET A 32 -6.58 5.26 9.01
CA MET A 32 -7.44 6.34 9.52
C MET A 32 -8.74 6.52 8.73
N LEU A 33 -8.74 6.37 7.40
CA LEU A 33 -9.89 6.75 6.57
C LEU A 33 -10.86 5.63 6.25
N GLU A 34 -10.39 4.40 6.08
CA GLU A 34 -11.23 3.37 5.44
C GLU A 34 -11.35 2.05 6.21
N ASN A 35 -10.70 1.87 7.37
CA ASN A 35 -10.57 0.53 8.00
C ASN A 35 -10.07 -0.54 6.99
N GLN A 36 -9.41 -0.11 5.90
CA GLN A 36 -8.89 -1.00 4.87
C GLN A 36 -7.42 -1.25 5.21
N ASP A 37 -7.14 -2.48 5.65
CA ASP A 37 -5.79 -2.92 5.96
C ASP A 37 -4.94 -2.92 4.68
N ALA A 38 -4.21 -1.84 4.45
CA ALA A 38 -3.44 -1.64 3.22
C ALA A 38 -2.36 -2.71 2.99
N ARG A 39 -2.03 -3.49 4.02
CA ARG A 39 -1.11 -4.63 3.98
C ARG A 39 -1.62 -5.78 3.11
N GLY A 40 -2.90 -5.76 2.71
CA GLY A 40 -3.50 -6.68 1.75
C GLY A 40 -3.47 -6.23 0.29
N ILE A 41 -2.95 -5.04 -0.02
CA ILE A 41 -2.93 -4.46 -1.38
C ILE A 41 -1.49 -4.46 -1.91
N CYS A 42 -1.27 -4.97 -3.13
CA CYS A 42 0.05 -4.97 -3.76
C CYS A 42 0.54 -3.54 -4.11
N PRO A 43 1.86 -3.32 -4.26
CA PRO A 43 2.42 -2.01 -4.57
C PRO A 43 1.79 -1.33 -5.80
N GLU A 44 1.59 -2.08 -6.90
CA GLU A 44 0.95 -1.57 -8.12
C GLU A 44 -0.45 -1.01 -7.85
N CYS A 45 -1.27 -1.73 -7.09
CA CYS A 45 -2.61 -1.26 -6.75
C CYS A 45 -2.58 -0.10 -5.74
N ARG A 46 -1.58 -0.03 -4.87
CA ARG A 46 -1.41 1.13 -3.96
C ARG A 46 -1.09 2.40 -4.75
N GLU A 47 -0.23 2.29 -5.75
CA GLU A 47 0.11 3.40 -6.64
C GLU A 47 -1.08 3.83 -7.51
N GLU A 48 -1.77 2.86 -8.15
CA GLU A 48 -2.93 3.11 -9.03
C GLU A 48 -4.12 3.73 -8.29
N HIS A 49 -4.42 3.26 -7.07
CA HIS A 49 -5.46 3.86 -6.22
C HIS A 49 -5.02 5.17 -5.55
N GLY A 50 -3.82 5.65 -5.85
CA GLY A 50 -3.30 6.91 -5.35
C GLY A 50 -3.04 6.92 -3.85
N ILE A 51 -2.87 5.76 -3.22
CA ILE A 51 -2.56 5.65 -1.78
C ILE A 51 -1.26 6.41 -1.47
N LEU A 52 -0.30 6.35 -2.40
CA LEU A 52 0.97 7.07 -2.31
C LEU A 52 0.89 8.47 -2.98
N ASN A 53 0.08 8.64 -4.04
CA ASN A 53 -0.11 9.91 -4.73
C ASN A 53 -0.93 10.95 -3.93
N LEU A 54 -1.81 10.50 -3.03
CA LEU A 54 -2.59 11.38 -2.14
C LEU A 54 -1.72 12.18 -1.18
N LEU A 55 -0.49 11.72 -0.93
CA LEU A 55 0.44 12.35 -0.01
C LEU A 55 1.59 13.12 -0.70
N GLY A 56 1.61 13.16 -2.04
CA GLY A 56 2.58 13.98 -2.79
C GLY A 56 4.04 13.56 -2.62
N PHE A 57 4.31 12.29 -2.28
CA PHE A 57 5.68 11.75 -2.11
C PHE A 57 6.37 11.38 -3.44
N ASP A 58 5.68 11.52 -4.57
CA ASP A 58 6.26 11.36 -5.91
C ASP A 58 6.82 12.71 -6.39
N GLN A 59 7.96 13.12 -5.83
CA GLN A 59 8.76 14.27 -6.28
C GLN A 59 10.26 13.95 -6.23
#